data_AF-A0A0D1Z217-F1
#
_entry.id   AF-A0A0D1Z217-F1
#
_cell.length_a   1.000
_cell.length_b   1.000
_cell.length_c   1.000
_cell.angle_alpha   90.00
_cell.angle_beta   90.00
_cell.angle_gamma   90.00
#
_symmetry.space_group_name_H-M   'P 1'
#
loop_
_entity.id
_entity.type
_entity.pdbx_description
1 polymer ?
#
loop_
_entity_poly.entity_id
_entity_poly.type
_entity_poly.pdbx_seq_one_letter_code
_entity_poly.pdbx_strand_id
1 'polypeptide(L)'
;MMAQLLIAPVIIAPAAGLLWYNSRQNAQDDQVPTSFLLKTWALSGFLGPTIAAPVQLAIGWPFAKLLLGDRFDIYLKEMGRTEQSLKTLDRETLAARREIAFSLANFAGNVFMSTIAPLVEEILKYAALRIVEKYFPEKARTKRNYVLIAMAAGLGFALAENLAFISQGSSGETQARLALTIIERGIAGTSGHFLTAALTGCKFAESRASDGRRTGIWSIIKESLLYHGLGNFGLFTISTLYGNVGWVHPRDPVGIGAMLAVVLSVNAMAAWSLVRNLNKMDDATRKKSS
;
A
#
# COMPACT_ATOMS: atom_id res chain seq x y z
N MET A 1 -13.56 -6.49 22.21
CA MET A 1 -12.20 -6.23 22.74
C MET A 1 -11.26 -7.43 22.60
N MET A 2 -11.62 -8.66 23.02
CA MET A 2 -10.74 -9.84 22.89
C MET A 2 -10.26 -10.14 21.46
N ALA A 3 -11.12 -9.98 20.45
CA ALA A 3 -10.74 -10.26 19.07
C ALA A 3 -9.61 -9.34 18.56
N GLN A 4 -9.56 -8.06 18.99
CA GLN A 4 -8.54 -7.09 18.58
C GLN A 4 -7.13 -7.44 19.11
N LEU A 5 -7.05 -8.06 20.30
CA LEU A 5 -5.78 -8.50 20.89
C LEU A 5 -5.16 -9.69 20.14
N LEU A 6 -5.97 -10.53 19.50
CA LEU A 6 -5.49 -11.66 18.69
C LEU A 6 -4.93 -11.21 17.33
N ILE A 7 -5.21 -9.98 16.90
CA ILE A 7 -4.84 -9.47 15.57
C ILE A 7 -3.46 -8.82 15.57
N ALA A 8 -3.10 -8.18 16.69
CA ALA A 8 -1.85 -7.46 16.82
C ALA A 8 -0.62 -8.31 16.43
N PRO A 9 -0.52 -9.60 16.80
CA PRO A 9 0.60 -10.44 16.38
C PRO A 9 0.74 -10.59 14.86
N VAL A 10 -0.36 -10.76 14.12
CA VAL A 10 -0.32 -10.97 12.66
C VAL A 10 0.11 -9.69 11.94
N ILE A 11 -0.40 -8.53 12.36
CA ILE A 11 -0.06 -7.24 11.73
C ILE A 11 1.36 -6.80 12.09
N ILE A 12 1.84 -7.11 13.29
CA ILE A 12 3.17 -6.73 13.76
C ILE A 12 4.25 -7.71 13.26
N ALA A 13 3.89 -8.96 12.98
CA ALA A 13 4.85 -10.01 12.59
C ALA A 13 5.78 -9.61 11.43
N PRO A 14 5.33 -8.96 10.33
CA PRO A 14 6.23 -8.51 9.28
C PRO A 14 7.27 -7.48 9.76
N ALA A 15 6.88 -6.55 10.63
CA ALA A 15 7.80 -5.59 11.22
C ALA A 15 8.78 -6.27 12.17
N ALA A 16 8.30 -7.18 13.04
CA ALA A 16 9.15 -7.97 13.91
C ALA A 16 10.15 -8.83 13.11
N GLY A 17 9.72 -9.43 12.01
CA GLY A 17 10.55 -10.19 11.07
C GLY A 17 11.64 -9.32 10.43
N LEU A 18 11.32 -8.09 10.03
CA LEU A 18 12.30 -7.13 9.52
C LEU A 18 13.35 -6.78 10.58
N LEU A 19 12.93 -6.52 11.82
CA LEU A 19 13.84 -6.20 12.93
C LEU A 19 14.73 -7.40 13.29
N TRP A 20 14.16 -8.61 13.31
CA TRP A 20 14.90 -9.85 13.53
C TRP A 20 15.91 -10.12 12.40
N TYR A 21 15.51 -9.93 11.14
CA TYR A 21 16.42 -10.05 10.00
C TYR A 21 17.59 -9.05 10.09
N ASN A 22 17.30 -7.82 10.53
CA ASN A 22 18.32 -6.79 10.72
C ASN A 22 19.27 -7.12 11.89
N SER A 23 18.79 -7.69 12.99
CA SER A 23 19.64 -8.03 14.15
C SER A 23 20.55 -9.25 13.91
N ARG A 24 20.20 -10.11 12.96
CA ARG A 24 20.98 -11.31 12.59
C ARG A 24 22.16 -11.07 11.65
N GLN A 25 22.44 -9.83 11.27
CA GLN A 25 23.55 -9.53 10.38
C GLN A 25 24.87 -9.44 11.13
N ASN A 26 25.90 -10.11 10.61
CA ASN A 26 27.17 -10.30 11.30
C ASN A 26 28.05 -9.05 11.40
N ALA A 27 27.83 -8.01 10.57
CA ALA A 27 28.60 -6.77 10.59
C ALA A 27 27.81 -5.67 11.31
N GLN A 28 28.30 -5.22 12.49
CA GLN A 28 27.70 -4.10 13.23
C GLN A 28 27.63 -2.82 12.40
N ASP A 29 28.59 -2.59 11.50
CA ASP A 29 28.63 -1.40 10.64
C ASP A 29 27.57 -1.39 9.52
N ASP A 30 26.97 -2.53 9.21
CA ASP A 30 25.95 -2.70 8.17
C ASP A 30 24.51 -2.78 8.73
N GLN A 31 24.35 -2.65 10.05
CA GLN A 31 23.04 -2.66 10.69
C GLN A 31 22.45 -1.26 10.75
N VAL A 32 21.17 -1.14 10.37
CA VAL A 32 20.37 0.04 10.74
C VAL A 32 19.98 -0.14 12.21
N PRO A 33 20.17 0.85 13.10
CA PRO A 33 19.75 0.71 14.49
C PRO A 33 18.27 0.32 14.58
N THR A 34 17.95 -0.72 15.35
CA THR A 34 16.57 -1.21 15.53
C THR A 34 15.62 -0.10 15.97
N SER A 35 16.07 0.78 16.86
CA SER A 35 15.31 1.95 17.31
C SER A 35 14.99 2.93 16.19
N PHE A 36 15.84 3.02 15.17
CA PHE A 36 15.60 3.85 14.00
C PHE A 36 14.54 3.23 13.09
N LEU A 37 14.66 1.94 12.76
CA LEU A 37 13.64 1.23 11.97
C LEU A 37 12.27 1.28 12.63
N LEU A 38 12.22 1.11 13.97
CA LEU A 38 10.98 1.21 14.72
C LEU A 38 10.37 2.62 14.66
N LYS A 39 11.20 3.67 14.76
CA LYS A 39 10.74 5.07 14.60
C LYS A 39 10.24 5.34 13.19
N THR A 40 10.94 4.87 12.15
CA THR A 40 10.49 5.00 10.76
C THR A 40 9.14 4.30 10.57
N TRP A 41 9.01 3.06 11.04
CA TRP A 41 7.76 2.31 10.99
C TRP A 41 6.61 3.05 11.68
N ALA A 42 6.81 3.49 12.93
CA ALA A 42 5.80 4.22 13.67
C ALA A 42 5.43 5.54 12.99
N LEU A 43 6.41 6.39 12.67
CA LEU A 43 6.18 7.70 12.06
C LEU A 43 5.49 7.58 10.71
N SER A 44 5.89 6.64 9.86
CA SER A 44 5.22 6.41 8.57
C SER A 44 3.80 5.88 8.76
N GLY A 45 3.54 5.06 9.78
CA GLY A 45 2.18 4.61 10.08
C GLY A 45 1.26 5.69 10.65
N PHE A 46 1.78 6.61 11.47
CA PHE A 46 0.96 7.69 12.02
C PHE A 46 0.86 8.87 11.06
N LEU A 47 1.99 9.45 10.64
CA LEU A 47 2.01 10.66 9.83
C LEU A 47 1.68 10.39 8.37
N GLY A 48 2.05 9.21 7.84
CA GLY A 48 1.84 8.86 6.44
C GLY A 48 0.38 8.99 6.01
N PRO A 49 -0.55 8.20 6.58
CA PRO A 49 -1.98 8.31 6.30
C PRO A 49 -2.58 9.68 6.65
N THR A 50 -2.15 10.31 7.75
CA THR A 50 -2.60 11.66 8.13
C THR A 50 -2.26 12.71 7.09
N ILE A 51 -1.14 12.56 6.36
CA ILE A 51 -0.78 13.42 5.24
C ILE A 51 -1.42 12.94 3.94
N ALA A 52 -1.42 11.64 3.69
CA ALA A 52 -1.88 11.05 2.44
C ALA A 52 -3.38 11.31 2.22
N ALA A 53 -4.21 11.07 3.22
CA ALA A 53 -5.67 11.24 3.12
C ALA A 53 -6.09 12.67 2.71
N PRO A 54 -5.65 13.76 3.37
CA PRO A 54 -6.05 15.11 2.96
C PRO A 54 -5.47 15.49 1.59
N VAL A 55 -4.26 15.05 1.23
CA VAL A 55 -3.70 15.30 -0.11
C VAL A 55 -4.50 14.57 -1.18
N GLN A 56 -4.84 13.31 -0.96
CA GLN A 56 -5.69 12.52 -1.85
C GLN A 56 -7.08 13.15 -2.00
N LEU A 57 -7.68 13.65 -0.91
CA LEU A 57 -8.95 14.38 -0.96
C LEU A 57 -8.83 15.71 -1.73
N ALA A 58 -7.78 16.49 -1.47
CA ALA A 58 -7.57 17.78 -2.12
C ALA A 58 -7.37 17.65 -3.65
N ILE A 59 -6.74 16.56 -4.10
CA ILE A 59 -6.54 16.28 -5.53
C ILE A 59 -7.77 15.58 -6.12
N GLY A 60 -8.35 14.62 -5.39
CA GLY A 60 -9.44 13.78 -5.85
C GLY A 60 -10.78 14.46 -5.93
N TRP A 61 -11.09 15.35 -4.99
CA TRP A 61 -12.33 16.11 -5.00
C TRP A 61 -12.54 16.95 -6.27
N PRO A 62 -11.62 17.84 -6.68
CA PRO A 62 -11.81 18.65 -7.89
C PRO A 62 -11.83 17.78 -9.16
N PHE A 63 -11.01 16.73 -9.21
CA PHE A 63 -10.99 15.81 -10.35
C PHE A 63 -12.33 15.06 -10.49
N ALA A 64 -12.82 14.48 -9.41
CA ALA A 64 -14.09 13.79 -9.41
C ALA A 64 -15.25 14.75 -9.73
N LYS A 65 -15.22 15.98 -9.22
CA LYS A 65 -16.23 17.01 -9.55
C LYS A 65 -16.20 17.38 -11.03
N LEU A 66 -15.02 17.55 -11.63
CA LEU A 66 -14.87 17.82 -13.06
C LEU A 66 -15.40 16.66 -13.92
N LEU A 67 -15.10 15.42 -13.52
CA LEU A 67 -15.46 14.22 -14.26
C LEU A 67 -16.97 13.89 -14.16
N LEU A 68 -17.57 14.10 -12.99
CA LEU A 68 -18.94 13.67 -12.69
C LEU A 68 -19.98 14.78 -12.88
N GLY A 69 -19.55 16.06 -12.93
CA GLY A 69 -20.45 17.20 -13.05
C GLY A 69 -21.55 17.16 -11.99
N ASP A 70 -22.80 17.28 -12.43
CA ASP A 70 -23.99 17.29 -11.56
C ASP A 70 -24.23 15.97 -10.80
N ARG A 71 -23.58 14.87 -11.23
CA ARG A 71 -23.68 13.56 -10.57
C ARG A 71 -22.69 13.38 -9.41
N PHE A 72 -21.83 14.38 -9.16
CA PHE A 72 -20.75 14.29 -8.18
C PHE A 72 -21.26 13.95 -6.77
N ASP A 73 -22.30 14.62 -6.28
CA ASP A 73 -22.80 14.42 -4.92
C ASP A 73 -23.42 13.03 -4.74
N ILE A 74 -24.12 12.54 -5.77
CA ILE A 74 -24.68 11.18 -5.80
C ILE A 74 -23.55 10.16 -5.76
N TYR A 75 -22.51 10.35 -6.59
CA TYR A 75 -21.36 9.47 -6.61
C TYR A 75 -20.62 9.44 -5.27
N LEU A 76 -20.35 10.60 -4.66
CA LEU A 76 -19.70 10.66 -3.34
C LEU A 76 -20.53 9.96 -2.26
N LYS A 77 -21.85 10.19 -2.26
CA LYS A 77 -22.77 9.51 -1.34
C LYS A 77 -22.67 7.99 -1.50
N GLU A 78 -22.68 7.50 -2.74
CA GLU A 78 -22.60 6.08 -3.03
C GLU A 78 -21.20 5.50 -2.72
N MET A 79 -20.12 6.22 -3.03
CA MET A 79 -18.75 5.82 -2.70
C MET A 79 -18.49 5.74 -1.19
N GLY A 80 -19.13 6.61 -0.41
CA GLY A 80 -19.02 6.63 1.06
C GLY A 80 -19.87 5.58 1.79
N ARG A 81 -20.66 4.76 1.07
CA ARG A 81 -21.45 3.71 1.71
C ARG A 81 -20.57 2.59 2.24
N THR A 82 -20.84 2.20 3.48
CA THR A 82 -20.20 1.05 4.12
C THR A 82 -20.95 -0.23 3.76
N GLU A 83 -20.29 -1.37 3.93
CA GLU A 83 -20.91 -2.69 3.77
C GLU A 83 -22.19 -2.83 4.60
N GLN A 84 -22.22 -2.27 5.81
CA GLN A 84 -23.39 -2.30 6.68
C GLN A 84 -24.55 -1.46 6.13
N SER A 85 -24.28 -0.28 5.54
CA SER A 85 -25.34 0.57 5.01
C SER A 85 -25.95 0.06 3.70
N LEU A 86 -25.25 -0.85 2.99
CA LEU A 86 -25.78 -1.52 1.81
C LEU A 86 -26.82 -2.59 2.14
N LYS A 87 -26.74 -3.22 3.33
CA LYS A 87 -27.69 -4.27 3.76
C LYS A 87 -29.12 -3.76 3.93
N THR A 88 -29.28 -2.45 4.16
CA THR A 88 -30.58 -1.82 4.45
C THR A 88 -31.21 -1.15 3.23
N LEU A 89 -30.59 -1.26 2.05
CA LEU A 89 -31.11 -0.64 0.82
C LEU A 89 -32.17 -1.50 0.15
N ASP A 90 -33.16 -0.84 -0.43
CA ASP A 90 -34.14 -1.50 -1.28
C ASP A 90 -33.54 -1.91 -2.64
N ARG A 91 -34.30 -2.72 -3.39
CA ARG A 91 -33.86 -3.25 -4.69
C ARG A 91 -33.68 -2.15 -5.74
N GLU A 92 -34.47 -1.10 -5.69
CA GLU A 92 -34.41 0.00 -6.64
C GLU A 92 -33.12 0.81 -6.47
N THR A 93 -32.76 1.13 -5.23
CA THR A 93 -31.50 1.80 -4.90
C THR A 93 -30.29 0.95 -5.27
N LEU A 94 -30.36 -0.37 -5.04
CA LEU A 94 -29.29 -1.29 -5.45
C LEU A 94 -29.15 -1.37 -6.98
N ALA A 95 -30.25 -1.33 -7.73
CA ALA A 95 -30.24 -1.29 -9.19
C ALA A 95 -29.60 0.02 -9.70
N ALA A 96 -30.03 1.17 -9.15
CA ALA A 96 -29.44 2.47 -9.49
C ALA A 96 -27.94 2.54 -9.15
N ARG A 97 -27.53 1.99 -8.00
CA ARG A 97 -26.11 1.88 -7.64
C ARG A 97 -25.33 1.06 -8.64
N ARG A 98 -25.90 -0.06 -9.12
CA ARG A 98 -25.27 -0.91 -10.14
C ARG A 98 -25.06 -0.15 -11.45
N GLU A 99 -26.02 0.65 -11.88
CA GLU A 99 -25.86 1.51 -13.06
C GLU A 99 -24.69 2.49 -12.90
N ILE A 100 -24.54 3.11 -11.71
CA ILE A 100 -23.41 3.98 -11.41
C ILE A 100 -22.10 3.19 -11.44
N ALA A 101 -22.05 1.99 -10.86
CA ALA A 101 -20.86 1.15 -10.83
C ALA A 101 -20.34 0.82 -12.24
N PHE A 102 -21.23 0.53 -13.19
CA PHE A 102 -20.85 0.23 -14.58
C PHE A 102 -20.73 1.49 -15.47
N SER A 103 -20.85 2.69 -14.91
CA SER A 103 -20.69 3.93 -15.67
C SER A 103 -19.21 4.21 -16.00
N LEU A 104 -18.98 4.90 -17.12
CA LEU A 104 -17.66 5.41 -17.50
C LEU A 104 -17.05 6.32 -16.41
N ALA A 105 -17.90 7.06 -15.70
CA ALA A 105 -17.46 7.97 -14.66
C ALA A 105 -16.93 7.21 -13.42
N ASN A 106 -17.58 6.11 -13.01
CA ASN A 106 -17.03 5.23 -11.96
C ASN A 106 -15.73 4.55 -12.42
N PHE A 107 -15.65 4.11 -13.68
CA PHE A 107 -14.41 3.55 -14.23
C PHE A 107 -13.25 4.57 -14.16
N ALA A 108 -13.46 5.79 -14.64
CA ALA A 108 -12.45 6.85 -14.58
C ALA A 108 -12.13 7.25 -13.13
N GLY A 109 -13.12 7.26 -12.23
CA GLY A 109 -12.91 7.41 -10.79
C GLY A 109 -12.02 6.32 -10.20
N ASN A 110 -12.24 5.05 -10.55
CA ASN A 110 -11.43 3.92 -10.11
C ASN A 110 -9.99 4.02 -10.62
N VAL A 111 -9.78 4.34 -11.91
CA VAL A 111 -8.44 4.56 -12.48
C VAL A 111 -7.71 5.67 -11.72
N PHE A 112 -8.41 6.78 -11.47
CA PHE A 112 -7.86 7.91 -10.76
C PHE A 112 -7.47 7.56 -9.31
N MET A 113 -8.38 6.94 -8.55
CA MET A 113 -8.12 6.52 -7.16
C MET A 113 -6.99 5.50 -7.07
N SER A 114 -6.91 4.59 -8.05
CA SER A 114 -5.84 3.60 -8.16
C SER A 114 -4.51 4.20 -8.56
N THR A 115 -4.47 5.46 -8.99
CA THR A 115 -3.24 6.16 -9.36
C THR A 115 -2.81 7.14 -8.28
N ILE A 116 -3.71 8.02 -7.83
CA ILE A 116 -3.38 9.12 -6.93
C ILE A 116 -3.08 8.63 -5.52
N ALA A 117 -3.85 7.69 -4.98
CA ALA A 117 -3.59 7.19 -3.64
C ALA A 117 -2.20 6.52 -3.54
N PRO A 118 -1.87 5.56 -4.42
CA PRO A 118 -0.53 5.00 -4.51
C PRO A 118 0.56 6.04 -4.78
N LEU A 119 0.32 7.01 -5.66
CA LEU A 119 1.32 8.05 -5.98
C LEU A 119 1.72 8.84 -4.72
N VAL A 120 0.74 9.31 -3.96
CA VAL A 120 0.98 10.08 -2.74
C VAL A 120 1.75 9.24 -1.72
N GLU A 121 1.35 7.99 -1.52
CA GLU A 121 2.02 7.10 -0.58
C GLU A 121 3.46 6.75 -0.98
N GLU A 122 3.69 6.42 -2.25
CA GLU A 122 5.05 6.12 -2.73
C GLU A 122 5.96 7.35 -2.68
N ILE A 123 5.42 8.57 -2.89
CA ILE A 123 6.14 9.82 -2.66
C ILE A 123 6.52 9.96 -1.18
N LEU A 124 5.62 9.66 -0.25
CA LEU A 124 5.91 9.75 1.19
C LEU A 124 6.97 8.71 1.63
N LYS A 125 6.92 7.49 1.09
CA LYS A 125 7.96 6.46 1.31
C LYS A 125 9.31 6.92 0.74
N TYR A 126 9.32 7.50 -0.45
CA TYR A 126 10.52 8.12 -1.03
C TYR A 126 11.04 9.31 -0.19
N ALA A 127 10.15 10.15 0.33
CA ALA A 127 10.50 11.29 1.16
C ALA A 127 11.19 10.85 2.46
N ALA A 128 10.78 9.72 3.06
CA ALA A 128 11.46 9.13 4.20
C ALA A 128 12.95 8.85 3.87
N LEU A 129 13.24 8.25 2.72
CA LEU A 129 14.62 7.99 2.28
C LEU A 129 15.43 9.28 2.08
N ARG A 130 14.81 10.31 1.49
CA ARG A 130 15.45 11.62 1.31
C ARG A 130 15.75 12.32 2.63
N ILE A 131 14.85 12.20 3.61
CA ILE A 131 15.05 12.73 4.95
C ILE A 131 16.21 11.99 5.63
N VAL A 132 16.26 10.66 5.55
CA VAL A 132 17.38 9.89 6.10
C VAL A 132 18.70 10.28 5.44
N GLU A 133 18.76 10.30 4.10
CA GLU A 133 19.97 10.68 3.38
C GLU A 133 20.48 12.07 3.79
N LYS A 134 19.58 13.03 3.99
CA LYS A 134 19.94 14.42 4.29
C LYS A 134 20.32 14.64 5.76
N TYR A 135 19.58 14.04 6.69
CA TYR A 135 19.68 14.37 8.12
C TYR A 135 20.29 13.27 8.97
N PHE A 136 20.34 12.04 8.45
CA PHE A 136 20.86 10.85 9.13
C PHE A 136 21.73 10.01 8.17
N PRO A 137 22.71 10.60 7.48
CA PRO A 137 23.50 9.91 6.45
C PRO A 137 24.21 8.67 7.00
N GLU A 138 24.56 8.66 8.29
CA GLU A 138 25.16 7.53 8.97
C GLU A 138 24.22 6.32 9.11
N LYS A 139 22.90 6.50 8.94
CA LYS A 139 21.92 5.41 8.91
C LYS A 139 21.70 4.86 7.50
N ALA A 140 22.09 5.60 6.47
CA ALA A 140 21.92 5.26 5.06
C ALA A 140 23.25 4.94 4.35
N ARG A 141 24.20 4.33 5.07
CA ARG A 141 25.56 4.04 4.57
C ARG A 141 25.60 3.04 3.44
N THR A 142 24.75 2.01 3.50
CA THR A 142 24.76 0.91 2.53
C THR A 142 23.50 0.94 1.68
N LYS A 143 23.60 0.36 0.48
CA LYS A 143 22.45 0.12 -0.39
C LYS A 143 21.32 -0.63 0.32
N ARG A 144 21.70 -1.63 1.15
CA ARG A 144 20.78 -2.43 1.97
C ARG A 144 20.02 -1.57 2.98
N ASN A 145 20.67 -0.58 3.59
CA ASN A 145 20.02 0.29 4.58
C ASN A 145 18.86 1.07 3.97
N TYR A 146 19.00 1.59 2.74
CA TYR A 146 17.88 2.24 2.04
C TYR A 146 16.69 1.30 1.86
N VAL A 147 16.95 0.04 1.50
CA VAL A 147 15.90 -0.98 1.32
C VAL A 147 15.18 -1.26 2.64
N LEU A 148 15.92 -1.50 3.73
CA LEU A 148 15.33 -1.76 5.05
C LEU A 148 14.51 -0.57 5.58
N ILE A 149 15.00 0.65 5.40
CA ILE A 149 14.31 1.87 5.85
C ILE A 149 13.03 2.07 5.04
N ALA A 150 13.06 1.84 3.72
CA ALA A 150 11.87 1.90 2.89
C ALA A 150 10.85 0.83 3.33
N MET A 151 11.28 -0.41 3.55
CA MET A 151 10.42 -1.50 4.04
C MET A 151 9.78 -1.15 5.38
N ALA A 152 10.55 -0.58 6.32
CA ALA A 152 10.00 -0.12 7.60
C ALA A 152 8.91 0.95 7.39
N ALA A 153 9.13 1.92 6.50
CA ALA A 153 8.12 2.92 6.15
C ALA A 153 6.87 2.28 5.52
N GLY A 154 7.03 1.36 4.57
CA GLY A 154 5.94 0.65 3.92
C GLY A 154 5.10 -0.18 4.89
N LEU A 155 5.75 -0.90 5.82
CA LEU A 155 5.08 -1.63 6.90
C LEU A 155 4.34 -0.70 7.87
N GLY A 156 4.82 0.53 8.04
CA GLY A 156 4.12 1.56 8.80
C GLY A 156 2.77 1.92 8.15
N PHE A 157 2.77 2.21 6.84
CA PHE A 157 1.53 2.42 6.09
C PHE A 157 0.57 1.23 6.21
N ALA A 158 1.09 0.01 6.01
CA ALA A 158 0.29 -1.20 6.10
C ALA A 158 -0.37 -1.38 7.48
N LEU A 159 0.35 -1.07 8.57
CA LEU A 159 -0.23 -1.10 9.93
C LEU A 159 -1.46 -0.21 10.02
N ALA A 160 -1.32 1.06 9.64
CA ALA A 160 -2.38 2.04 9.80
C ALA A 160 -3.60 1.73 8.94
N GLU A 161 -3.38 1.28 7.71
CA GLU A 161 -4.47 0.80 6.87
C GLU A 161 -5.15 -0.42 7.47
N ASN A 162 -4.39 -1.42 7.91
CA ASN A 162 -4.96 -2.64 8.50
C ASN A 162 -5.79 -2.30 9.73
N LEU A 163 -5.35 -1.37 10.59
CA LEU A 163 -6.13 -0.89 11.72
C LEU A 163 -7.43 -0.20 11.27
N ALA A 164 -7.38 0.64 10.24
CA ALA A 164 -8.56 1.29 9.68
C ALA A 164 -9.56 0.25 9.12
N PHE A 165 -9.09 -0.75 8.38
CA PHE A 165 -9.92 -1.82 7.83
C PHE A 165 -10.54 -2.70 8.91
N ILE A 166 -9.78 -3.05 9.95
CA ILE A 166 -10.29 -3.83 11.08
C ILE A 166 -11.32 -3.03 11.86
N SER A 167 -11.07 -1.74 12.09
CA SER A 167 -12.03 -0.86 12.76
C SER A 167 -13.38 -0.85 12.01
N GLN A 168 -13.34 -0.73 10.68
CA GLN A 168 -14.54 -0.77 9.83
C GLN A 168 -15.19 -2.16 9.79
N GLY A 169 -14.41 -3.23 9.66
CA GLY A 169 -14.90 -4.61 9.51
C GLY A 169 -15.30 -5.31 10.82
N SER A 170 -14.86 -4.83 11.98
CA SER A 170 -15.15 -5.46 13.28
C SER A 170 -16.52 -5.10 13.86
N SER A 171 -17.24 -4.16 13.24
CA SER A 171 -18.55 -3.72 13.72
C SER A 171 -19.67 -4.64 13.24
N GLY A 172 -20.00 -5.67 14.05
CA GLY A 172 -21.16 -6.53 13.82
C GLY A 172 -20.93 -7.74 12.91
N GLU A 173 -19.69 -8.07 12.57
CA GLU A 173 -19.33 -9.22 11.72
C GLU A 173 -18.94 -10.47 12.56
N THR A 174 -18.96 -11.63 11.92
CA THR A 174 -18.58 -12.91 12.57
C THR A 174 -17.07 -13.01 12.82
N GLN A 175 -16.66 -13.80 13.83
CA GLN A 175 -15.24 -14.03 14.12
C GLN A 175 -14.48 -14.65 12.93
N ALA A 176 -15.13 -15.55 12.18
CA ALA A 176 -14.55 -16.16 10.98
C ALA A 176 -14.28 -15.13 9.88
N ARG A 177 -15.23 -14.20 9.67
CA ARG A 177 -15.06 -13.10 8.71
C ARG A 177 -13.93 -12.16 9.12
N LEU A 178 -13.87 -11.81 10.41
CA LEU A 178 -12.78 -11.01 10.94
C LEU A 178 -11.43 -11.71 10.73
N ALA A 179 -11.32 -13.01 11.03
CA ALA A 179 -10.12 -13.80 10.79
C ALA A 179 -9.70 -13.80 9.31
N LEU A 180 -10.66 -13.95 8.40
CA LEU A 180 -10.40 -13.87 6.96
C LEU A 180 -9.89 -12.49 6.55
N THR A 181 -10.54 -11.41 6.99
CA THR A 181 -10.08 -10.03 6.71
C THR A 181 -8.66 -9.80 7.24
N ILE A 182 -8.32 -10.37 8.39
CA ILE A 182 -6.96 -10.29 8.95
C ILE A 182 -5.96 -11.02 8.05
N ILE A 183 -6.30 -12.18 7.52
CA ILE A 183 -5.44 -12.93 6.60
C ILE A 183 -5.25 -12.15 5.30
N GLU A 184 -6.36 -11.70 4.69
CA GLU A 184 -6.36 -10.93 3.43
C GLU A 184 -5.53 -9.64 3.55
N ARG A 185 -5.77 -8.85 4.59
CA ARG A 185 -5.11 -7.56 4.79
C ARG A 185 -3.72 -7.70 5.43
N GLY A 186 -3.62 -8.50 6.47
CA GLY A 186 -2.41 -8.70 7.25
C GLY A 186 -1.33 -9.44 6.49
N ILE A 187 -1.68 -10.39 5.62
CA ILE A 187 -0.70 -11.12 4.81
C ILE A 187 -0.63 -10.53 3.41
N ALA A 188 -1.71 -10.55 2.63
CA ALA A 188 -1.65 -10.17 1.22
C ALA A 188 -1.46 -8.66 1.03
N GLY A 189 -2.25 -7.84 1.74
CA GLY A 189 -2.10 -6.38 1.74
C GLY A 189 -0.73 -5.91 2.23
N THR A 190 -0.32 -6.34 3.43
CA THR A 190 0.99 -5.97 4.01
C THR A 190 2.16 -6.37 3.12
N SER A 191 2.10 -7.55 2.48
CA SER A 191 3.13 -7.99 1.53
C SER A 191 3.25 -7.02 0.35
N GLY A 192 2.13 -6.50 -0.16
CA GLY A 192 2.12 -5.49 -1.21
C GLY A 192 2.90 -4.23 -0.81
N HIS A 193 2.57 -3.61 0.33
CA HIS A 193 3.28 -2.42 0.82
C HIS A 193 4.77 -2.68 1.08
N PHE A 194 5.09 -3.86 1.61
CA PHE A 194 6.47 -4.27 1.87
C PHE A 194 7.27 -4.37 0.57
N LEU A 195 6.73 -5.04 -0.45
CA LEU A 195 7.37 -5.24 -1.75
C LEU A 195 7.52 -3.93 -2.53
N THR A 196 6.48 -3.10 -2.59
CA THR A 196 6.56 -1.81 -3.30
C THR A 196 7.52 -0.85 -2.61
N ALA A 197 7.54 -0.84 -1.27
CA ALA A 197 8.52 -0.03 -0.55
C ALA A 197 9.95 -0.55 -0.73
N ALA A 198 10.17 -1.87 -0.73
CA ALA A 198 11.47 -2.45 -1.02
C ALA A 198 11.97 -2.09 -2.43
N LEU A 199 11.08 -2.09 -3.44
CA LEU A 199 11.38 -1.64 -4.80
C LEU A 199 11.81 -0.17 -4.82
N THR A 200 11.07 0.70 -4.12
CA THR A 200 11.43 2.13 -3.95
C THR A 200 12.83 2.26 -3.33
N GLY A 201 13.13 1.49 -2.28
CA GLY A 201 14.44 1.48 -1.64
C GLY A 201 15.57 0.99 -2.56
N CYS A 202 15.34 -0.06 -3.35
CA CYS A 202 16.30 -0.59 -4.31
C CYS A 202 16.62 0.45 -5.39
N LYS A 203 15.59 1.04 -6.00
CA LYS A 203 15.76 2.07 -7.04
C LYS A 203 16.42 3.33 -6.50
N PHE A 204 16.11 3.69 -5.27
CA PHE A 204 16.80 4.78 -4.58
C PHE A 204 18.29 4.45 -4.41
N ALA A 205 18.63 3.27 -3.90
CA ALA A 205 20.01 2.84 -3.74
C ALA A 205 20.78 2.80 -5.07
N GLU A 206 20.16 2.29 -6.14
CA GLU A 206 20.72 2.32 -7.51
C GLU A 206 21.02 3.76 -7.97
N SER A 207 20.10 4.71 -7.73
CA SER A 207 20.31 6.12 -8.10
C SER A 207 21.53 6.76 -7.45
N ARG A 208 21.91 6.29 -6.26
CA ARG A 208 23.09 6.79 -5.53
C ARG A 208 24.38 6.11 -5.97
N ALA A 209 24.27 4.94 -6.58
CA ALA A 209 25.42 4.22 -7.13
C ALA A 209 25.82 4.70 -8.53
N SER A 210 24.93 5.41 -9.25
CA SER A 210 25.22 5.97 -10.58
C SER A 210 26.02 7.27 -10.48
N ASP A 211 27.18 7.31 -11.14
CA ASP A 211 28.22 8.36 -11.05
C ASP A 211 27.74 9.79 -11.39
N GLY A 212 27.03 10.43 -10.46
CA GLY A 212 26.67 11.85 -10.54
C GLY A 212 25.46 12.21 -11.42
N ARG A 213 24.82 11.24 -12.09
CA ARG A 213 23.57 11.52 -12.82
C ARG A 213 22.41 11.64 -11.84
N ARG A 214 21.84 12.84 -11.73
CA ARG A 214 20.60 13.07 -10.97
C ARG A 214 19.46 12.29 -11.64
N THR A 215 19.08 11.17 -11.05
CA THR A 215 17.87 10.46 -11.46
C THR A 215 16.64 11.17 -10.88
N GLY A 216 15.67 11.51 -11.72
CA GLY A 216 14.41 12.10 -11.25
C GLY A 216 13.60 11.14 -10.36
N ILE A 217 12.79 11.68 -9.44
CA ILE A 217 11.93 10.89 -8.53
C ILE A 217 11.11 9.83 -9.26
N TRP A 218 10.62 10.15 -10.46
CA TRP A 218 9.83 9.24 -11.29
C TRP A 218 10.55 7.93 -11.60
N SER A 219 11.86 7.98 -11.87
CA SER A 219 12.65 6.78 -12.14
C SER A 219 12.76 5.84 -10.93
N ILE A 220 12.54 6.37 -9.72
CA ILE A 220 12.60 5.65 -8.47
C ILE A 220 11.24 5.04 -8.13
N ILE A 221 10.16 5.82 -8.20
CA ILE A 221 8.85 5.39 -7.70
C ILE A 221 7.96 4.72 -8.75
N LYS A 222 8.21 4.88 -10.07
CA LYS A 222 7.28 4.43 -11.12
C LYS A 222 6.92 2.95 -11.05
N GLU A 223 7.87 2.11 -10.66
CA GLU A 223 7.67 0.65 -10.62
C GLU A 223 6.85 0.25 -9.39
N SER A 224 7.18 0.81 -8.23
CA SER A 224 6.40 0.67 -7.00
C SER A 224 4.96 1.18 -7.17
N LEU A 225 4.83 2.36 -7.81
CA LEU A 225 3.55 2.97 -8.14
C LEU A 225 2.72 2.09 -9.07
N LEU A 226 3.34 1.50 -10.10
CA LEU A 226 2.66 0.60 -11.03
C LEU A 226 2.07 -0.60 -10.28
N TYR A 227 2.86 -1.31 -9.48
CA TYR A 227 2.36 -2.50 -8.79
C TYR A 227 1.32 -2.16 -7.72
N HIS A 228 1.55 -1.10 -6.93
CA HIS A 228 0.59 -0.63 -5.95
C HIS A 228 -0.74 -0.23 -6.63
N GLY A 229 -0.66 0.57 -7.70
CA GLY A 229 -1.82 0.99 -8.46
C GLY A 229 -2.57 -0.16 -9.14
N LEU A 230 -1.86 -1.15 -9.69
CA LEU A 230 -2.49 -2.35 -10.25
C LEU A 230 -3.24 -3.15 -9.19
N GLY A 231 -2.69 -3.25 -7.98
CA GLY A 231 -3.38 -3.85 -6.84
C GLY A 231 -4.70 -3.14 -6.55
N ASN A 232 -4.66 -1.83 -6.35
CA ASN A 232 -5.85 -1.02 -6.07
C ASN A 232 -6.86 -1.10 -7.22
N PHE A 233 -6.41 -0.99 -8.47
CA PHE A 233 -7.27 -1.04 -9.64
C PHE A 233 -7.99 -2.38 -9.76
N GLY A 234 -7.29 -3.48 -9.53
CA GLY A 234 -7.89 -4.82 -9.53
C GLY A 234 -8.93 -4.99 -8.43
N LEU A 235 -8.66 -4.49 -7.22
CA LEU A 235 -9.62 -4.46 -6.11
C LEU A 235 -10.88 -3.66 -6.46
N PHE A 236 -10.74 -2.42 -6.94
CA PHE A 236 -11.87 -1.60 -7.37
C PHE A 236 -12.65 -2.24 -8.53
N THR A 237 -11.97 -2.87 -9.47
CA THR A 237 -12.60 -3.57 -10.59
C THR A 237 -13.48 -4.71 -10.09
N ILE A 238 -12.97 -5.54 -9.18
CA ILE A 238 -13.76 -6.62 -8.56
C ILE A 238 -14.96 -6.01 -7.84
N SER A 239 -14.77 -5.00 -7.01
CA SER A 239 -15.88 -4.30 -6.32
C SER A 239 -16.97 -3.84 -7.31
N THR A 240 -16.57 -3.24 -8.44
CA THR A 240 -17.45 -2.81 -9.51
C THR A 240 -18.18 -3.96 -10.21
N LEU A 241 -17.54 -5.12 -10.43
CA LEU A 241 -18.21 -6.30 -10.98
C LEU A 241 -19.34 -6.81 -10.08
N TYR A 242 -19.25 -6.57 -8.77
CA TYR A 242 -20.33 -6.81 -7.80
C TYR A 242 -21.37 -5.68 -7.72
N GLY A 243 -21.33 -4.71 -8.64
CA GLY A 243 -22.25 -3.58 -8.70
C GLY A 243 -21.98 -2.49 -7.66
N ASN A 244 -20.77 -2.44 -7.08
CA ASN A 244 -20.41 -1.44 -6.08
C ASN A 244 -19.70 -0.22 -6.68
N VAL A 245 -20.01 0.93 -6.10
CA VAL A 245 -19.30 2.20 -6.31
C VAL A 245 -18.28 2.38 -5.19
N GLY A 246 -17.01 2.58 -5.56
CA GLY A 246 -15.90 2.56 -4.60
C GLY A 246 -15.54 1.15 -4.11
N TRP A 247 -14.81 1.08 -3.00
CA TRP A 247 -14.35 -0.20 -2.44
C TRP A 247 -15.38 -0.77 -1.46
N VAL A 248 -15.94 -1.92 -1.81
CA VAL A 248 -16.78 -2.74 -0.93
C VAL A 248 -16.23 -4.15 -0.99
N HIS A 249 -15.94 -4.74 0.18
CA HIS A 249 -15.33 -6.06 0.25
C HIS A 249 -16.30 -7.15 -0.25
N PRO A 250 -15.88 -8.05 -1.18
CA PRO A 250 -16.72 -9.16 -1.60
C PRO A 250 -16.99 -10.13 -0.44
N ARG A 251 -18.15 -10.79 -0.45
CA ARG A 251 -18.62 -11.68 0.64
C ARG A 251 -18.71 -13.13 0.23
N ASP A 252 -19.06 -13.37 -1.02
CA ASP A 252 -19.13 -14.72 -1.54
C ASP A 252 -17.72 -15.28 -1.79
N PRO A 253 -17.55 -16.61 -1.72
CA PRO A 253 -16.25 -17.24 -1.93
C PRO A 253 -15.61 -16.93 -3.29
N VAL A 254 -16.41 -16.70 -4.33
CA VAL A 254 -15.90 -16.43 -5.69
C VAL A 254 -15.26 -15.05 -5.75
N GLY A 255 -15.93 -14.02 -5.22
CA GLY A 255 -15.39 -12.67 -5.16
C GLY A 255 -14.14 -12.56 -4.30
N ILE A 256 -14.12 -13.24 -3.15
CA ILE A 256 -12.93 -13.34 -2.29
C ILE A 256 -11.79 -14.05 -3.02
N GLY A 257 -12.06 -15.18 -3.67
CA GLY A 257 -11.07 -15.92 -4.45
C GLY A 257 -10.48 -15.08 -5.59
N ALA A 258 -11.32 -14.35 -6.33
CA ALA A 258 -10.88 -13.43 -7.38
C ALA A 258 -10.01 -12.30 -6.83
N MET A 259 -10.39 -11.72 -5.69
CA MET A 259 -9.63 -10.67 -5.00
C MET A 259 -8.24 -11.16 -4.61
N LEU A 260 -8.17 -12.33 -3.95
CA LEU A 260 -6.91 -12.95 -3.57
C LEU A 260 -6.04 -13.27 -4.78
N ALA A 261 -6.62 -13.84 -5.84
CA ALA A 261 -5.89 -14.16 -7.07
C ALA A 261 -5.22 -12.92 -7.67
N VAL A 262 -5.95 -11.80 -7.74
CA VAL A 262 -5.42 -10.51 -8.23
C VAL A 262 -4.29 -9.99 -7.34
N VAL A 263 -4.53 -9.88 -6.03
CA VAL A 263 -3.54 -9.33 -5.09
C VAL A 263 -2.26 -10.18 -5.06
N LEU A 264 -2.40 -11.51 -4.99
CA LEU A 264 -1.26 -12.41 -4.98
C LEU A 264 -0.49 -12.39 -6.31
N SER A 265 -1.18 -12.24 -7.45
CA SER A 265 -0.52 -12.11 -8.75
C SER A 265 0.29 -10.81 -8.84
N VAL A 266 -0.27 -9.69 -8.39
CA VAL A 266 0.44 -8.40 -8.33
C VAL A 266 1.64 -8.48 -7.40
N ASN A 267 1.47 -9.07 -6.22
CA ASN A 267 2.56 -9.30 -5.28
C ASN A 267 3.66 -10.20 -5.86
N ALA A 268 3.30 -11.27 -6.56
CA ALA A 268 4.27 -12.14 -7.22
C ALA A 268 5.08 -11.40 -8.29
N MET A 269 4.43 -10.55 -9.09
CA MET A 269 5.12 -9.70 -10.07
C MET A 269 6.05 -8.68 -9.40
N ALA A 270 5.59 -8.03 -8.32
CA ALA A 270 6.41 -7.09 -7.55
C ALA A 270 7.63 -7.79 -6.92
N ALA A 271 7.43 -8.98 -6.35
CA ALA A 271 8.50 -9.80 -5.78
C ALA A 271 9.52 -10.23 -6.84
N TRP A 272 9.06 -10.68 -8.01
CA TRP A 272 9.94 -11.03 -9.12
C TRP A 272 10.78 -9.84 -9.57
N SER A 273 10.16 -8.65 -9.69
CA SER A 273 10.93 -7.46 -10.06
C SER A 273 11.90 -7.03 -8.96
N LEU A 274 11.52 -7.18 -7.68
CA LEU A 274 12.39 -6.89 -6.55
C LEU A 274 13.63 -7.78 -6.59
N VAL A 275 13.47 -9.09 -6.74
CA VAL A 275 14.58 -10.05 -6.88
C VAL A 275 15.50 -9.66 -8.02
N ARG A 276 14.94 -9.31 -9.19
CA ARG A 276 15.72 -8.85 -10.34
C ARG A 276 16.53 -7.59 -10.04
N ASN A 277 15.98 -6.64 -9.29
CA ASN A 277 16.67 -5.41 -8.92
C ASN A 277 17.76 -5.66 -7.87
N LEU A 278 17.49 -6.52 -6.87
CA LEU A 278 18.49 -6.94 -5.88
C LEU A 278 19.70 -7.62 -6.54
N ASN A 279 19.46 -8.57 -7.47
CA ASN A 279 20.53 -9.24 -8.20
C ASN A 279 21.41 -8.24 -8.99
N LYS A 280 20.78 -7.24 -9.64
CA LYS A 280 21.53 -6.18 -10.34
C LYS A 280 22.39 -5.35 -9.38
N MET A 281 21.87 -5.06 -8.19
CA MET A 281 22.61 -4.30 -7.18
C MET A 281 23.82 -5.09 -6.66
N ASP A 282 23.70 -6.40 -6.50
CA ASP A 282 24.77 -7.29 -6.07
C ASP A 282 25.85 -7.43 -7.15
N ASP A 283 25.46 -7.65 -8.40
CA ASP A 283 26.38 -7.72 -9.54
C ASP A 283 27.18 -6.44 -9.70
N ALA A 284 26.53 -5.28 -9.55
CA ALA A 284 27.19 -3.98 -9.60
C ALA A 284 28.18 -3.77 -8.44
N THR A 285 27.95 -4.43 -7.30
CA THR A 285 28.85 -4.35 -6.14
C THR A 285 30.07 -5.27 -6.37
N ARG A 286 29.86 -6.49 -6.87
CA ARG A 286 30.93 -7.43 -7.21
C ARG A 286 31.91 -6.87 -8.25
N LYS A 287 31.40 -6.21 -9.29
CA LYS A 287 32.24 -5.59 -10.34
C LYS A 287 33.09 -4.43 -9.84
N LYS A 288 32.71 -3.76 -8.74
CA LYS A 288 33.51 -2.67 -8.15
C LYS A 288 34.62 -3.19 -7.23
N SER A 289 34.53 -4.44 -6.78
CA SER A 289 35.51 -5.08 -5.89
C SER A 289 36.55 -5.95 -6.61
N SER A 290 36.35 -6.23 -7.91
CA SER A 290 37.27 -6.95 -8.80
C SER A 290 38.15 -6.00 -9.58
#